data_AF-A0A3P6UYG1-F1
#
_entry.id   AF-A0A3P6UYG1-F1
#
_cell.length_a   1.000
_cell.length_b   1.000
_cell.length_c   1.000
_cell.angle_alpha   90.00
_cell.angle_beta   90.00
_cell.angle_gamma   90.00
#
_symmetry.space_group_name_H-M   'P 1'
#
loop_
_entity.id
_entity.type
_entity.pdbx_description
1 polymer ?
#
loop_
_entity_poly.entity_id
_entity_poly.type
_entity_poly.pdbx_seq_one_letter_code
_entity_poly.pdbx_strand_id
1 'polypeptide(L)'
;MDDTGWVVDEATGIVPHLLPPPLLTDQDLVPLGDEWQNAVPGRDLIKKTDGTFEPFSSPWTTRQIVPPLSINDRNFWAKVLHFTLA
;
A
#
# COMPACT_ATOMS: atom_id res chain seq x y z
N MET A 1 19.48 -14.64 -9.55
CA MET A 1 18.27 -15.12 -10.25
C MET A 1 18.02 -16.52 -9.74
N ASP A 2 16.81 -16.83 -9.29
CA ASP A 2 16.49 -18.14 -8.71
C ASP A 2 16.23 -19.20 -9.81
N ASP A 3 15.94 -20.42 -9.37
CA ASP A 3 15.69 -21.58 -10.25
C ASP A 3 14.41 -21.43 -11.09
N THR A 4 13.57 -20.43 -10.81
CA THR A 4 12.36 -20.11 -11.57
C THR A 4 12.58 -18.99 -12.59
N GLY A 5 13.79 -18.43 -12.64
CA GLY A 5 14.13 -17.33 -13.53
C GLY A 5 13.67 -15.97 -13.01
N TRP A 6 13.34 -15.82 -11.72
CA TRP A 6 13.07 -14.51 -11.15
C TRP A 6 14.35 -13.86 -10.63
N VAL A 7 14.45 -12.54 -10.83
CA VAL A 7 15.46 -11.74 -10.13
C VAL A 7 15.07 -11.72 -8.65
N VAL A 8 16.01 -12.04 -7.79
CA VAL A 8 15.85 -12.07 -6.33
C VAL A 8 16.72 -10.98 -5.71
N ASP A 9 16.25 -10.41 -4.62
CA ASP A 9 17.05 -9.53 -3.79
C ASP A 9 18.19 -10.32 -3.12
N GLU A 10 19.41 -9.80 -3.17
CA GLU A 10 20.60 -10.52 -2.68
C GLU A 10 20.63 -10.65 -1.15
N ALA A 11 20.03 -9.69 -0.42
CA ALA A 11 20.04 -9.68 1.04
C ALA A 11 18.99 -10.64 1.64
N THR A 12 17.84 -10.77 0.99
CA THR A 12 16.69 -11.52 1.52
C THR A 12 16.39 -12.81 0.76
N GLY A 13 16.89 -12.96 -0.47
CA GLY A 13 16.54 -14.06 -1.37
C GLY A 13 15.09 -14.01 -1.86
N ILE A 14 14.36 -12.92 -1.60
CA ILE A 14 12.94 -12.77 -1.96
C ILE A 14 12.85 -12.07 -3.32
N VAL A 15 11.90 -12.51 -4.15
CA VAL A 15 11.58 -11.84 -5.42
C VAL A 15 10.93 -10.46 -5.17
N PRO A 16 11.22 -9.42 -5.97
CA PRO A 16 10.81 -8.05 -5.70
C PRO A 16 9.31 -7.85 -5.41
N HIS A 17 8.45 -8.65 -6.05
CA HIS A 17 6.99 -8.56 -5.89
C HIS A 17 6.46 -9.22 -4.61
N LEU A 18 7.29 -9.96 -3.89
CA LEU A 18 7.00 -10.57 -2.58
C LEU A 18 7.72 -9.85 -1.43
N LEU A 19 8.54 -8.83 -1.72
CA LEU A 19 9.16 -8.04 -0.67
C LEU A 19 8.10 -7.30 0.15
N PRO A 20 8.29 -7.18 1.47
CA PRO A 20 7.39 -6.40 2.30
C PRO A 20 7.41 -4.93 1.83
N PRO A 21 6.30 -4.18 2.03
CA PRO A 21 6.28 -2.77 1.73
C PRO A 21 7.40 -2.03 2.46
N PRO A 22 8.04 -1.04 1.81
CA PRO A 22 9.13 -0.29 2.40
C PRO A 22 8.70 0.36 3.73
N LEU A 23 9.68 0.62 4.59
CA LEU A 23 9.47 1.44 5.78
C LEU A 23 9.65 2.91 5.39
N LEU A 24 8.78 3.77 5.88
CA LEU A 24 9.04 5.20 5.85
C LEU A 24 10.11 5.54 6.88
N THR A 25 11.19 6.16 6.45
CA THR A 25 12.29 6.57 7.33
C THR A 25 12.51 8.06 7.27
N ASP A 26 13.19 8.61 8.27
CA ASP A 26 13.80 9.93 8.17
C ASP A 26 15.10 9.91 7.33
N GLN A 27 15.80 11.04 7.32
CA GLN A 27 17.07 11.22 6.58
C GLN A 27 18.22 10.34 7.11
N ASP A 28 18.13 9.88 8.37
CA ASP A 28 19.13 9.06 9.04
C ASP A 28 18.79 7.55 8.96
N LEU A 29 17.81 7.19 8.13
CA LEU A 29 17.29 5.84 7.94
C LEU A 29 16.60 5.25 9.17
N VAL A 30 16.14 6.10 10.09
CA VAL A 30 15.37 5.67 11.26
C VAL A 30 13.88 5.54 10.86
N PRO A 31 13.23 4.38 11.10
CA PRO A 31 11.82 4.22 10.80
C PRO A 31 10.95 5.21 11.58
N LEU A 32 10.03 5.87 10.88
CA LEU A 32 9.02 6.71 11.51
C LEU A 32 7.98 5.86 12.26
N GLY A 33 7.26 6.50 13.19
CA GLY A 33 6.22 5.87 14.01
C GLY A 33 5.10 5.20 13.20
N ASP A 34 4.40 4.26 13.86
CA ASP A 34 3.33 3.45 13.26
C ASP A 34 2.25 4.29 12.58
N GLU A 35 1.94 5.47 13.12
CA GLU A 35 0.95 6.39 12.59
C GLU A 35 1.31 6.89 11.17
N TRP A 36 2.61 7.00 10.87
CA TRP A 36 3.12 7.38 9.56
C TRP A 36 3.32 6.18 8.63
N GLN A 37 3.66 5.01 9.18
CA GLN A 37 3.83 3.78 8.38
C GLN A 37 2.54 3.37 7.69
N ASN A 38 1.38 3.64 8.30
CA ASN A 38 0.08 3.32 7.69
C ASN A 38 -0.20 4.11 6.40
N ALA A 39 0.53 5.21 6.15
CA ALA A 39 0.40 6.01 4.93
C ALA A 39 1.34 5.57 3.80
N VAL A 40 2.22 4.59 4.02
CA VAL A 40 3.16 4.13 3.00
C VAL A 40 2.42 3.31 1.92
N PRO A 41 2.63 3.62 0.63
CA PRO A 41 2.05 2.83 -0.46
C PRO A 41 2.39 1.34 -0.33
N GLY A 42 1.39 0.47 -0.47
CA GLY A 42 1.54 -0.98 -0.32
C GLY A 42 1.30 -1.49 1.10
N ARG A 43 1.25 -0.62 2.12
CA ARG A 43 0.84 -0.97 3.50
C ARG A 43 -0.66 -0.86 3.74
N ASP A 44 -1.39 -0.23 2.83
CA ASP A 44 -2.87 -0.19 2.77
C ASP A 44 -3.50 -1.60 2.79
N LEU A 45 -2.68 -2.61 2.47
CA LEU A 45 -3.03 -4.03 2.39
C LEU A 45 -2.73 -4.79 3.67
N ILE A 46 -2.27 -4.13 4.72
CA ILE A 46 -1.80 -4.79 5.94
C ILE A 46 -2.67 -4.27 7.08
N LYS A 47 -3.67 -5.06 7.48
CA LYS A 47 -4.54 -4.69 8.61
C LYS A 47 -3.86 -5.13 9.90
N LYS A 48 -3.52 -4.18 10.77
CA LYS A 48 -3.00 -4.47 12.10
C LYS A 48 -4.17 -4.79 13.03
N THR A 49 -4.37 -6.05 13.37
CA THR A 49 -5.40 -6.51 14.31
C THR A 49 -4.70 -7.20 15.46
N ASP A 50 -4.86 -6.70 16.69
CA ASP A 50 -4.32 -7.30 17.93
C ASP A 50 -2.81 -7.63 17.88
N GLY A 51 -2.01 -6.76 17.24
CA GLY A 51 -0.56 -6.95 17.12
C GLY A 51 -0.14 -7.93 16.01
N THR A 52 -1.10 -8.52 15.29
CA THR A 52 -0.88 -9.34 14.09
C THR A 52 -1.20 -8.56 12.82
N PHE A 53 -0.46 -8.84 11.75
CA PHE A 53 -0.62 -8.22 10.44
C PHE A 53 -1.36 -9.20 9.54
N GLU A 54 -2.63 -8.93 9.24
CA GLU A 54 -3.38 -9.74 8.28
C GLU A 54 -3.28 -9.14 6.87
N PRO A 55 -2.88 -9.94 5.86
CA PRO A 55 -2.87 -9.49 4.48
C PRO A 55 -4.31 -9.31 3.98
N PHE A 56 -4.63 -8.08 3.57
CA PHE A 56 -5.80 -7.71 2.83
C PHE A 56 -5.48 -7.76 1.32
N SER A 57 -6.31 -8.44 0.55
CA SER A 57 -6.09 -8.58 -0.89
C SER A 57 -6.22 -7.22 -1.59
N SER A 58 -5.11 -6.71 -2.15
CA SER A 58 -5.14 -5.46 -2.90
C SER A 58 -6.09 -5.51 -4.07
N PRO A 59 -6.89 -4.46 -4.32
CA PRO A 59 -7.61 -4.30 -5.58
C PRO A 59 -6.67 -4.33 -6.79
N TRP A 60 -5.45 -3.78 -6.64
CA TRP A 60 -4.43 -3.73 -7.69
C TRP A 60 -3.82 -5.10 -7.99
N THR A 61 -3.58 -5.91 -6.96
CA THR A 61 -3.04 -7.27 -7.08
C THR A 61 -4.11 -8.29 -7.48
N THR A 62 -5.35 -8.11 -7.06
CA THR A 62 -6.48 -9.00 -7.40
C THR A 62 -7.04 -8.75 -8.79
N ARG A 63 -6.57 -7.71 -9.50
CA ARG A 63 -7.17 -7.24 -10.77
C ARG A 63 -8.68 -7.04 -10.66
N GLN A 64 -9.19 -6.78 -9.45
CA GLN A 64 -10.58 -6.42 -9.27
C GLN A 64 -10.76 -5.04 -9.89
N ILE A 65 -11.40 -5.03 -11.06
CA ILE A 65 -11.83 -3.80 -11.71
C ILE A 65 -12.79 -3.13 -10.73
N VAL A 66 -12.32 -2.08 -10.06
CA VAL A 66 -13.17 -1.24 -9.23
C VAL A 66 -14.18 -0.61 -10.18
N PRO A 67 -15.48 -0.93 -10.05
CA PRO A 67 -16.49 -0.32 -10.91
C PRO A 67 -16.42 1.19 -10.71
N PRO A 68 -16.54 1.98 -11.79
CA PRO A 68 -16.41 3.40 -11.67
C PRO A 68 -17.54 3.92 -10.77
N LEU A 69 -17.23 4.88 -9.90
CA LEU A 69 -18.21 5.51 -9.01
C LEU A 69 -19.44 5.97 -9.81
N SER A 70 -20.62 5.96 -9.19
CA SER A 70 -21.82 6.52 -9.81
C SER A 70 -21.63 8.02 -10.08
N ILE A 71 -22.36 8.58 -11.06
CA ILE A 71 -22.32 10.02 -11.34
C ILE A 71 -22.68 10.85 -10.09
N ASN A 72 -23.60 10.36 -9.27
CA ASN A 72 -24.00 11.03 -8.03
C ASN A 72 -22.85 11.07 -7.02
N ASP A 73 -22.14 9.95 -6.83
CA ASP A 73 -21.01 9.88 -5.91
C ASP A 73 -19.83 10.74 -6.39
N ARG A 74 -19.55 10.74 -7.70
CA ARG A 74 -18.52 11.62 -8.28
C ARG A 74 -18.81 13.09 -8.01
N ASN A 75 -20.06 13.51 -8.24
CA ASN A 75 -20.48 14.90 -8.00
C ASN A 75 -20.44 15.28 -6.52
N PHE A 76 -20.75 14.34 -5.62
CA PHE A 76 -20.64 14.54 -4.18
C PHE A 76 -19.18 14.76 -3.77
N TRP A 77 -18.28 13.84 -4.12
CA TRP A 77 -16.86 13.93 -3.75
C TRP A 77 -16.15 15.12 -4.40
N ALA A 78 -16.50 15.47 -5.63
CA ALA A 78 -15.99 16.67 -6.30
C ALA A 78 -16.31 17.95 -5.51
N LYS A 79 -17.51 18.04 -4.92
CA LYS A 79 -17.89 19.17 -4.06
C LYS A 79 -17.13 19.15 -2.74
N VAL A 80 -17.06 18.00 -2.08
CA VAL A 80 -16.34 17.84 -0.80
C VAL A 80 -14.87 18.25 -0.93
N LEU A 81 -14.17 17.81 -1.98
CA LEU A 81 -12.77 18.18 -2.22
C LEU A 81 -12.60 19.67 -2.53
N HIS A 82 -13.56 20.31 -3.21
CA HIS A 82 -13.54 21.75 -3.48
C HIS A 82 -13.67 22.60 -2.21
N PHE A 83 -14.44 22.13 -1.22
CA PHE A 83 -14.63 22.85 0.05
C PHE A 83 -13.51 22.61 1.07
N THR A 84 -12.65 21.61 0.86
CA THR A 84 -11.57 21.27 1.81
C THR A 84 -10.23 21.95 1.45
N LEU A 85 -10.11 22.49 0.23
CA LEU A 85 -8.90 23.12 -0.31
C LEU A 85 -9.02 24.64 -0.51
N ALA A 86 -10.10 25.25 0.01
CA ALA A 86 -10.34 26.69 0.02
C ALA A 86 -10.30 27.21 1.47
#